data_AF-A0AAX2ZDW0-F1
#
_entry.id   AF-A0AAX2ZDW0-F1
#
_cell.length_a   1.000
_cell.length_b   1.000
_cell.length_c   1.000
_cell.angle_alpha   90.00
_cell.angle_beta   90.00
_cell.angle_gamma   90.00
#
_symmetry.space_group_name_H-M   'P 1'
#
loop_
_entity.id
_entity.type
_entity.pdbx_description
1 polymer ?
#
loop_
_entity_poly.entity_id
_entity_poly.type
_entity_poly.pdbx_seq_one_letter_code
_entity_poly.pdbx_strand_id
1 'polypeptide(L)'
;MSGKTRQLVRMSNLLEKSKHVNIEAIEDPTLINYLRLAECILDTNSNHKMSYYLTDLENSEEADKAMQRIDEDREKGILTESQMIKVNEVNNKYDDIVRKKIEQYKNKHNNQNLNLHPIKVVNKYADTEEIFPCIKAFCEEHGYKAQNIVNQFRYYNSNEIQYKGLTIERLK
;
A
#
# COMPACT_ATOMS: atom_id res chain seq x y z
N MET A 1 26.88 -30.55 29.12
CA MET A 1 26.69 -29.12 28.74
C MET A 1 25.69 -28.48 29.70
N SER A 2 26.18 -27.64 30.61
CA SER A 2 25.37 -26.85 31.56
C SER A 2 24.38 -25.95 30.81
N GLY A 3 23.21 -25.67 31.40
CA GLY A 3 22.18 -24.79 30.81
C GLY A 3 22.72 -23.40 30.45
N LYS A 4 23.64 -22.87 31.28
CA LYS A 4 24.32 -21.59 31.05
C LYS A 4 25.15 -21.59 29.76
N THR A 5 25.81 -22.71 29.45
CA THR A 5 26.65 -22.84 28.26
C THR A 5 25.82 -22.90 26.97
N ARG A 6 24.60 -23.44 27.03
CA ARG A 6 23.70 -23.47 25.86
C ARG A 6 23.07 -22.11 25.57
N GLN A 7 22.69 -21.36 26.59
CA GLN A 7 22.19 -19.99 26.44
C GLN A 7 23.23 -19.07 25.81
N LEU A 8 24.49 -19.12 26.27
CA LEU A 8 25.58 -18.33 25.69
C LEU A 8 25.78 -18.59 24.19
N VAL A 9 25.74 -19.85 23.76
CA VAL A 9 25.88 -20.24 22.35
C VAL A 9 24.67 -19.80 21.51
N ARG A 10 23.47 -19.77 22.08
CA ARG A 10 22.26 -19.31 21.38
C ARG A 10 22.27 -17.79 21.21
N MET A 11 22.70 -17.05 22.24
CA MET A 11 22.87 -15.61 22.20
C MET A 11 23.97 -15.17 21.23
N SER A 12 25.11 -15.88 21.17
CA SER A 12 26.17 -15.59 20.20
C SER A 12 25.69 -15.73 18.75
N ASN A 13 24.89 -16.76 18.47
CA ASN A 13 24.32 -16.99 17.13
C ASN A 13 23.27 -15.94 16.72
N LEU A 14 22.56 -15.34 17.68
CA LEU A 14 21.65 -14.20 17.43
C LEU A 14 22.44 -12.93 17.09
N LEU A 15 23.55 -12.70 17.79
CA LEU A 15 24.44 -11.56 17.59
C LEU A 15 25.18 -11.61 16.24
N GLU A 16 25.66 -12.78 15.82
CA GLU A 16 26.31 -12.96 14.51
C GLU A 16 25.38 -12.66 13.32
N LYS A 17 24.07 -12.86 13.49
CA LYS A 17 23.07 -12.52 12.47
C LYS A 17 22.78 -11.01 12.39
N SER A 18 22.99 -10.27 13.48
CA SER A 18 22.86 -8.81 13.52
C SER A 18 24.21 -8.13 13.25
N LYS A 19 24.51 -7.82 11.99
CA LYS A 19 25.76 -7.18 11.53
C LYS A 19 26.07 -5.77 12.10
N HIS A 20 25.28 -5.28 13.06
CA HIS A 20 25.36 -3.93 13.60
C HIS A 20 25.77 -3.86 15.09
N VAL A 21 26.05 -4.99 15.73
CA VAL A 21 26.40 -5.02 17.16
C VAL A 21 27.90 -5.26 17.31
N ASN A 22 28.61 -4.31 17.91
CA ASN A 22 30.03 -4.45 18.21
C ASN A 22 30.21 -5.43 19.38
N ILE A 23 30.80 -6.59 19.10
CA ILE A 23 30.91 -7.76 20.00
C ILE A 23 31.79 -7.46 21.22
N GLU A 24 32.62 -6.41 21.18
CA GLU A 24 33.43 -5.98 22.33
C GLU A 24 32.60 -5.29 23.45
N ALA A 25 31.30 -5.00 23.22
CA ALA A 25 30.38 -4.43 24.20
C ALA A 25 29.52 -5.49 24.93
N ILE A 26 29.90 -6.78 24.87
CA ILE A 26 29.12 -7.92 25.42
C ILE A 26 28.90 -7.85 26.95
N GLU A 27 29.58 -6.95 27.67
CA GLU A 27 29.35 -6.72 29.10
C GLU A 27 28.33 -5.61 29.42
N ASP A 28 27.75 -4.93 28.42
CA ASP A 28 26.70 -3.93 28.67
C ASP A 28 25.39 -4.63 29.09
N PRO A 29 24.93 -4.46 30.36
CA PRO A 29 23.70 -5.06 30.84
C PRO A 29 22.49 -4.63 30.01
N THR A 30 22.52 -3.42 29.46
CA THR A 30 21.45 -2.86 28.63
C THR A 30 21.29 -3.63 27.33
N LEU A 31 22.40 -3.91 26.65
CA LEU A 31 22.43 -4.68 25.41
C LEU A 31 21.95 -6.12 25.64
N ILE A 32 22.41 -6.76 26.72
CA ILE A 32 21.97 -8.09 27.13
C ILE A 32 20.45 -8.12 27.35
N ASN A 33 19.90 -7.08 27.98
CA ASN A 33 18.46 -6.97 28.24
C ASN A 33 17.65 -6.86 26.94
N TYR A 34 18.11 -6.05 25.97
CA TYR A 34 17.46 -5.96 24.65
C TYR A 34 17.50 -7.28 23.88
N LEU A 35 18.61 -8.03 23.97
CA LEU A 35 18.73 -9.35 23.33
C LEU A 35 17.80 -10.38 23.96
N ARG A 36 17.66 -10.38 25.30
CA ARG A 36 16.70 -11.25 26.01
C ARG A 36 15.26 -10.93 25.64
N LEU A 37 14.93 -9.65 25.51
CA LEU A 37 13.61 -9.20 25.05
C LEU A 37 13.34 -9.64 23.60
N ALA A 38 14.33 -9.48 22.71
CA ALA A 38 14.23 -9.92 21.33
C ALA A 38 14.05 -11.44 21.22
N GLU A 39 14.80 -12.23 22.00
CA GLU A 39 14.63 -13.69 22.06
C GLU A 39 13.21 -14.05 22.52
N CYS A 40 12.70 -13.37 23.55
CA CYS A 40 11.36 -13.61 24.05
C CYS A 40 10.25 -13.30 23.02
N ILE A 41 10.43 -12.26 22.20
CA ILE A 41 9.47 -11.89 21.14
C ILE A 41 9.55 -12.87 19.96
N LEU A 42 10.74 -13.35 19.63
CA LEU A 42 10.99 -14.17 18.44
C LEU A 42 10.81 -15.69 18.67
N ASP A 43 10.80 -16.17 19.92
CA ASP A 43 10.62 -17.59 20.22
C ASP A 43 9.13 -18.01 20.07
N THR A 44 8.75 -18.27 18.83
CA THR A 44 7.41 -18.67 18.39
C THR A 44 7.02 -20.12 18.74
N ASN A 45 7.95 -20.94 19.24
CA ASN A 45 7.75 -22.37 19.52
C ASN A 45 7.87 -22.72 21.01
N SER A 46 7.95 -21.71 21.87
CA SER A 46 8.30 -21.86 23.28
C SER A 46 7.06 -21.93 24.16
N ASN A 47 6.88 -23.04 24.91
CA ASN A 47 5.96 -23.12 26.06
C ASN A 47 6.50 -22.40 27.31
N HIS A 48 7.62 -21.70 27.20
CA HIS A 48 8.21 -20.97 28.32
C HIS A 48 7.43 -19.69 28.57
N LYS A 49 7.16 -19.40 29.84
CA LYS A 49 6.60 -18.12 30.29
C LYS A 49 7.62 -17.00 30.04
N MET A 50 7.15 -15.76 29.90
CA MET A 50 7.98 -14.55 29.75
C MET A 50 9.12 -14.49 30.80
N SER A 51 8.81 -14.92 32.02
CA SER A 51 9.72 -15.04 33.17
C SER A 51 10.97 -15.90 32.92
N TYR A 52 10.92 -16.84 31.98
CA TYR A 52 12.06 -17.66 31.59
C TYR A 52 13.14 -16.84 30.86
N TYR A 53 12.73 -15.81 30.10
CA TYR A 53 13.64 -14.96 29.34
C TYR A 53 14.02 -13.68 30.10
N LEU A 54 13.08 -13.13 30.88
CA LEU A 54 13.18 -11.81 31.50
C LEU A 54 13.22 -11.85 33.04
N THR A 55 13.74 -12.93 33.63
CA THR A 55 13.64 -13.20 35.08
C THR A 55 13.99 -12.02 35.99
N ASP A 56 15.05 -11.27 35.69
CA ASP A 56 15.51 -10.12 36.50
C ASP A 56 14.90 -8.77 36.07
N LEU A 57 14.15 -8.75 34.96
CA LEU A 57 13.52 -7.57 34.37
C LEU A 57 12.01 -7.56 34.54
N GLU A 58 11.42 -8.72 34.83
CA GLU A 58 10.00 -8.87 35.04
C GLU A 58 9.62 -8.35 36.43
N ASN A 59 8.99 -7.18 36.46
CA ASN A 59 8.36 -6.64 37.66
C ASN A 59 6.91 -7.13 37.73
N SER A 60 6.68 -8.24 38.42
CA SER A 60 5.35 -8.85 38.54
C SER A 60 4.32 -7.90 39.14
N GLU A 61 4.71 -7.08 40.13
CA GLU A 61 3.79 -6.12 40.75
C GLU A 61 3.35 -5.03 39.77
N GLU A 62 4.25 -4.57 38.91
CA GLU A 62 3.94 -3.58 37.88
C GLU A 62 3.07 -4.18 36.78
N ALA A 63 3.36 -5.42 36.37
CA ALA A 63 2.54 -6.16 35.41
C ALA A 63 1.11 -6.37 35.92
N ASP A 64 0.95 -6.74 37.20
CA ASP A 64 -0.36 -6.93 37.81
C ASP A 64 -1.14 -5.61 37.90
N LYS A 65 -0.49 -4.51 38.29
CA LYS A 65 -1.09 -3.16 38.29
C LYS A 65 -1.50 -2.72 36.88
N ALA A 66 -0.68 -3.02 35.87
CA ALA A 66 -1.00 -2.73 34.48
C ALA A 66 -2.22 -3.54 34.01
N MET A 67 -2.30 -4.82 34.39
CA MET A 67 -3.44 -5.67 34.05
C MET A 67 -4.74 -5.17 34.70
N GLN A 68 -4.70 -4.79 35.97
CA GLN A 68 -5.85 -4.20 36.67
C GLN A 68 -6.35 -2.93 35.97
N ARG A 69 -5.44 -2.03 35.57
CA ARG A 69 -5.82 -0.83 34.81
C ARG A 69 -6.48 -1.17 33.47
N ILE A 70 -5.96 -2.15 32.75
CA ILE A 70 -6.53 -2.62 31.48
C ILE A 70 -7.95 -3.17 31.70
N ASP A 71 -8.18 -3.92 32.77
CA ASP A 71 -9.49 -4.47 33.07
C ASP A 71 -10.47 -3.37 33.51
N GLU A 72 -10.04 -2.39 34.32
CA GLU A 72 -10.84 -1.20 34.64
C GLU A 72 -11.22 -0.39 33.38
N ASP A 73 -10.28 -0.20 32.45
CA ASP A 73 -10.53 0.51 31.20
C ASP A 73 -11.55 -0.25 30.34
N ARG A 74 -11.45 -1.58 30.29
CA ARG A 74 -12.41 -2.44 29.60
C ARG A 74 -13.80 -2.38 30.23
N GLU A 75 -13.89 -2.39 31.56
CA GLU A 75 -15.16 -2.24 32.28
C GLU A 75 -15.84 -0.89 31.98
N LYS A 76 -15.04 0.18 31.83
CA LYS A 76 -15.51 1.52 31.41
C LYS A 76 -15.84 1.61 29.92
N GLY A 77 -15.56 0.57 29.14
CA GLY A 77 -15.72 0.55 27.68
C GLY A 77 -14.68 1.38 26.92
N ILE A 78 -13.56 1.71 27.56
CA ILE A 78 -12.45 2.48 26.98
C ILE A 78 -11.51 1.51 26.24
N LEU A 79 -11.07 1.90 25.05
CA LEU A 79 -10.06 1.16 24.29
C LEU A 79 -8.69 1.35 24.94
N THR A 80 -7.91 0.27 25.03
CA THR A 80 -6.51 0.40 25.44
C THR A 80 -5.72 1.17 24.38
N GLU A 81 -4.61 1.80 24.78
CA GLU A 81 -3.73 2.54 23.85
C GLU A 81 -3.32 1.68 22.63
N SER A 82 -2.97 0.42 22.88
CA SER A 82 -2.64 -0.54 21.82
C SER A 82 -3.77 -0.83 20.84
N GLN A 83 -5.02 -0.87 21.32
CA GLN A 83 -6.20 -1.03 20.47
C GLN A 83 -6.47 0.26 19.68
N MET A 84 -6.29 1.42 20.31
CA MET A 84 -6.44 2.72 19.66
C MET A 84 -5.46 2.91 18.50
N ILE A 85 -4.19 2.50 18.69
CA ILE A 85 -3.17 2.52 17.63
C ILE A 85 -3.63 1.66 16.44
N LYS A 86 -4.10 0.44 16.68
CA LYS A 86 -4.61 -0.44 15.61
C LYS A 86 -5.80 0.16 14.87
N VAL A 87 -6.74 0.77 15.59
CA VAL A 87 -7.90 1.44 14.98
C VAL A 87 -7.44 2.59 14.09
N ASN A 88 -6.49 3.41 14.55
CA ASN A 88 -5.94 4.51 13.77
C ASN A 88 -5.19 4.02 12.52
N GLU A 89 -4.41 2.95 12.61
CA GLU A 89 -3.75 2.34 11.45
C GLU A 89 -4.76 1.87 10.39
N VAL A 90 -5.84 1.22 10.83
CA VAL A 90 -6.92 0.76 9.95
C VAL A 90 -7.65 1.95 9.31
N ASN A 91 -7.95 2.99 10.09
CA ASN A 91 -8.61 4.20 9.59
C ASN A 91 -7.76 4.92 8.55
N ASN A 92 -6.46 5.09 8.80
CA ASN A 92 -5.52 5.69 7.85
C ASN A 92 -5.50 4.93 6.52
N LYS A 93 -5.56 3.59 6.56
CA LYS A 93 -5.65 2.76 5.36
C LYS A 93 -6.94 3.02 4.57
N TYR A 94 -8.07 3.20 5.25
CA TYR A 94 -9.33 3.53 4.58
C TYR A 94 -9.32 4.94 3.99
N ASP A 95 -8.73 5.92 4.69
CA ASP A 95 -8.58 7.29 4.19
C ASP A 95 -7.78 7.33 2.88
N ASP A 96 -6.69 6.57 2.79
CA ASP A 96 -5.91 6.45 1.56
C ASP A 96 -6.71 5.85 0.40
N ILE A 97 -7.54 4.84 0.70
CA ILE A 97 -8.42 4.21 -0.30
C ILE A 97 -9.46 5.22 -0.81
N VAL A 98 -10.07 5.98 0.11
CA VAL A 98 -11.07 7.00 -0.22
C VAL A 98 -10.45 8.12 -1.06
N ARG A 99 -9.28 8.64 -0.67
CA ARG A 99 -8.54 9.67 -1.43
C ARG A 99 -8.24 9.20 -2.85
N LYS A 100 -7.69 7.99 -3.02
CA LYS A 100 -7.41 7.40 -4.34
C LYS A 100 -8.66 7.30 -5.20
N LYS A 101 -9.80 6.89 -4.63
CA LYS A 101 -11.07 6.83 -5.38
C LYS A 101 -11.53 8.22 -5.81
N ILE A 102 -11.48 9.22 -4.93
CA ILE A 102 -11.85 10.60 -5.26
C ILE A 102 -11.01 11.14 -6.44
N GLU A 103 -9.70 10.92 -6.42
CA GLU A 103 -8.81 11.31 -7.52
C GLU A 103 -9.16 10.61 -8.83
N GLN A 104 -9.44 9.30 -8.80
CA GLN A 104 -9.88 8.55 -9.98
C GLN A 104 -11.17 9.13 -10.58
N TYR A 105 -12.15 9.49 -9.74
CA TYR A 105 -13.39 10.11 -10.20
C TYR A 105 -13.16 11.48 -10.85
N LYS A 106 -12.34 12.33 -10.24
CA LYS A 106 -11.97 13.65 -10.81
C LYS A 106 -11.28 13.49 -12.16
N ASN A 107 -10.33 12.56 -12.27
CA ASN A 107 -9.60 12.30 -13.50
C ASN A 107 -10.49 11.69 -14.61
N LYS A 108 -11.49 10.90 -14.24
CA LYS A 108 -12.46 10.33 -15.20
C LYS A 108 -13.37 11.40 -15.80
N HIS A 109 -13.82 12.37 -15.00
CA HIS A 109 -14.63 13.49 -15.50
C HIS A 109 -13.85 14.42 -16.43
N ASN A 110 -12.59 14.73 -16.11
CA ASN A 110 -11.76 15.58 -16.98
C ASN A 110 -11.51 14.97 -18.37
N ASN A 111 -11.43 13.62 -18.46
CA ASN A 111 -11.23 12.94 -19.74
C ASN A 111 -12.44 12.94 -20.68
N GLN A 112 -13.66 13.19 -20.17
CA GLN A 112 -14.86 13.24 -21.02
C GLN A 112 -14.87 14.48 -21.94
N ASN A 113 -14.24 15.58 -21.52
CA ASN A 113 -14.22 16.83 -22.26
C ASN A 113 -13.26 16.84 -23.46
N LEU A 114 -12.29 15.91 -23.51
CA LEU A 114 -11.26 15.84 -24.57
C LEU A 114 -11.80 15.36 -25.93
N ASN A 115 -13.02 14.82 -25.97
CA ASN A 115 -13.61 14.24 -27.18
C ASN A 115 -14.70 15.12 -27.83
N LEU A 116 -14.86 16.37 -27.41
CA LEU A 116 -15.93 17.27 -27.87
C LEU A 116 -15.62 18.02 -29.17
N HIS A 117 -14.44 17.83 -29.76
CA HIS A 117 -14.07 18.52 -30.99
C HIS A 117 -14.74 17.89 -32.21
N PRO A 118 -15.29 18.71 -33.13
CA PRO A 118 -15.80 18.24 -34.41
C PRO A 118 -14.72 17.52 -35.21
N ILE A 119 -15.11 16.52 -35.97
CA ILE A 119 -14.20 15.77 -36.84
C ILE A 119 -14.74 15.74 -38.27
N LYS A 120 -13.82 15.84 -39.23
CA LYS A 120 -14.10 15.60 -40.65
C LYS A 120 -13.64 14.19 -41.01
N VAL A 121 -14.51 13.41 -41.62
CA VAL A 121 -14.21 12.05 -42.10
C VAL A 121 -14.33 12.03 -43.62
N VAL A 122 -13.26 11.62 -44.28
CA VAL A 122 -13.18 11.53 -45.74
C VAL A 122 -13.00 10.07 -46.13
N ASN A 123 -13.92 9.56 -46.95
CA ASN A 123 -13.82 8.24 -47.56
C ASN A 123 -13.41 8.38 -49.04
N LYS A 124 -12.11 8.19 -49.31
CA LYS A 124 -11.55 8.29 -50.66
C LYS A 124 -12.08 7.25 -51.66
N TYR A 125 -12.71 6.19 -51.19
CA TYR A 125 -13.24 5.13 -52.06
C TYR A 125 -14.71 5.36 -52.46
N ALA A 126 -15.44 6.13 -51.66
CA ALA A 126 -16.84 6.47 -51.91
C ALA A 126 -17.04 7.94 -52.29
N ASP A 127 -15.96 8.73 -52.33
CA ASP A 127 -15.95 10.19 -52.50
C ASP A 127 -16.95 10.91 -51.57
N THR A 128 -17.09 10.41 -50.34
CA THR A 128 -17.94 11.03 -49.31
C THR A 128 -17.11 11.80 -48.29
N GLU A 129 -17.61 12.99 -47.93
CA GLU A 129 -17.10 13.80 -46.83
C GLU A 129 -18.21 14.05 -45.82
N GLU A 130 -18.00 13.64 -44.58
CA GLU A 130 -18.97 13.78 -43.50
C GLU A 130 -18.34 14.50 -42.31
N ILE A 131 -19.09 15.44 -41.72
CA ILE A 131 -18.65 16.19 -40.55
C ILE A 131 -19.47 15.72 -39.35
N PHE A 132 -18.77 15.21 -38.34
CA PHE A 132 -19.38 14.76 -37.10
C PHE A 132 -19.11 15.76 -35.98
N PRO A 133 -20.06 15.94 -35.05
CA PRO A 133 -19.88 16.83 -33.90
C PRO A 133 -18.79 16.36 -32.94
N CYS A 134 -18.50 15.05 -32.91
CA CYS A 134 -17.43 14.48 -32.09
C CYS A 134 -17.00 13.09 -32.57
N ILE A 135 -15.83 12.62 -32.12
CA ILE A 135 -15.34 11.24 -32.36
C ILE A 135 -16.38 10.21 -31.89
N LYS A 136 -17.13 10.52 -30.82
CA LYS A 136 -18.14 9.60 -30.28
C LYS A 136 -19.30 9.39 -31.24
N ALA A 137 -19.83 10.46 -31.85
CA ALA A 137 -20.93 10.37 -32.81
C ALA A 137 -20.54 9.53 -34.04
N PHE A 138 -19.36 9.79 -34.61
CA PHE A 138 -18.81 8.95 -35.70
C PHE A 138 -18.69 7.47 -35.30
N CYS A 139 -18.21 7.21 -34.09
CA CYS A 139 -18.06 5.84 -33.61
C CYS A 139 -19.39 5.12 -33.39
N GLU A 140 -20.44 5.85 -33.01
CA GLU A 140 -21.79 5.30 -32.85
C GLU A 140 -22.41 4.92 -34.20
N GLU A 141 -22.25 5.75 -35.24
CA GLU A 141 -22.78 5.46 -36.59
C GLU A 141 -22.04 4.32 -37.31
N HIS A 142 -20.71 4.26 -37.20
CA HIS A 142 -19.90 3.24 -37.89
C HIS A 142 -19.54 2.02 -37.03
N GLY A 143 -20.03 1.95 -35.78
CA GLY A 143 -19.82 0.81 -34.88
C GLY A 143 -18.37 0.64 -34.39
N TYR A 144 -17.61 1.73 -34.27
CA TYR A 144 -16.22 1.71 -33.79
C TYR A 144 -16.10 2.02 -32.29
N LYS A 145 -14.98 1.61 -31.68
CA LYS A 145 -14.63 2.03 -30.32
C LYS A 145 -13.88 3.36 -30.36
N ALA A 146 -14.46 4.42 -29.78
CA ALA A 146 -13.86 5.76 -29.73
C ALA A 146 -12.43 5.76 -29.15
N GLN A 147 -12.16 4.91 -28.17
CA GLN A 147 -10.83 4.80 -27.56
C GLN A 147 -9.74 4.43 -28.58
N ASN A 148 -10.05 3.58 -29.56
CA ASN A 148 -9.07 3.15 -30.56
C ASN A 148 -8.62 4.32 -31.43
N ILE A 149 -9.57 5.15 -31.86
CA ILE A 149 -9.32 6.33 -32.68
C ILE A 149 -8.54 7.38 -31.90
N VAL A 150 -8.93 7.62 -30.64
CA VAL A 150 -8.20 8.54 -29.75
C VAL A 150 -6.76 8.07 -29.51
N ASN A 151 -6.54 6.77 -29.32
CA ASN A 151 -5.21 6.19 -29.16
C ASN A 151 -4.38 6.36 -30.45
N GLN A 152 -5.00 6.20 -31.62
CA GLN A 152 -4.35 6.41 -32.91
C GLN A 152 -3.84 7.86 -33.05
N PHE A 153 -4.69 8.85 -32.73
CA PHE A 153 -4.28 10.27 -32.71
C PHE A 153 -3.13 10.53 -31.73
N ARG A 154 -3.16 9.93 -30.54
CA ARG A 154 -2.07 10.05 -29.55
C ARG A 154 -0.77 9.41 -30.04
N TYR A 155 -0.87 8.27 -30.71
CA TYR A 155 0.29 7.53 -31.21
C TYR A 155 1.01 8.31 -32.33
N TYR A 156 0.27 8.85 -33.30
CA TYR A 156 0.84 9.60 -34.41
C TYR A 156 1.11 11.08 -34.10
N ASN A 157 0.58 11.58 -32.97
CA ASN A 157 0.69 12.98 -32.54
C ASN A 157 0.34 13.98 -33.68
N SER A 158 -0.67 13.63 -34.47
CA SER A 158 -1.17 14.41 -35.61
C SER A 158 -2.63 14.79 -35.39
N ASN A 159 -3.13 15.78 -36.15
CA ASN A 159 -4.55 16.12 -36.20
C ASN A 159 -5.30 15.35 -37.29
N GLU A 160 -4.59 14.62 -38.15
CA GLU A 160 -5.14 13.78 -39.22
C GLU A 160 -4.58 12.36 -39.09
N ILE A 161 -5.47 11.36 -39.13
CA ILE A 161 -5.09 9.94 -39.11
C ILE A 161 -5.80 9.17 -40.21
N GLN A 162 -5.19 8.09 -40.65
CA GLN A 162 -5.86 7.06 -41.43
C GLN A 162 -6.29 5.92 -40.51
N TYR A 163 -7.57 5.55 -40.57
CA TYR A 163 -8.14 4.48 -39.76
C TYR A 163 -9.08 3.64 -40.61
N LYS A 164 -8.74 2.36 -40.82
CA LYS A 164 -9.54 1.39 -41.60
C LYS A 164 -10.01 1.91 -42.97
N GLY A 165 -9.14 2.62 -43.68
CA GLY A 165 -9.43 3.15 -45.02
C GLY A 165 -10.15 4.51 -45.04
N LEU A 166 -10.49 5.07 -43.88
CA LEU A 166 -11.03 6.42 -43.73
C LEU A 166 -9.93 7.39 -43.28
N THR A 167 -9.93 8.60 -43.83
CA THR A 167 -9.13 9.70 -43.31
C THR A 167 -9.97 10.49 -42.31
N ILE A 168 -9.48 10.65 -41.08
CA ILE A 168 -10.17 11.36 -39.99
C ILE A 168 -9.31 12.55 -39.58
N GLU A 169 -9.88 13.74 -39.64
CA GLU A 169 -9.25 15.01 -39.27
C GLU A 169 -9.99 15.67 -38.10
N ARG A 170 -9.25 16.15 -37.09
CA ARG A 170 -9.79 16.96 -35.99
C ARG A 170 -9.86 18.42 -36.40
N LEU A 171 -11.06 18.98 -36.38
CA LEU A 171 -11.28 20.40 -36.59
C LEU A 171 -11.01 21.15 -35.28
N LYS A 172 -10.24 22.25 -35.36
CA LYS A 172 -9.91 23.10 -34.21
C LYS A 172 -11.09 23.96 -33.79
#